data_AF-A0A821XE36-F1
#
_entry.id   AF-A0A821XE36-F1
#
_cell.length_a   1.000
_cell.length_b   1.000
_cell.length_c   1.000
_cell.angle_alpha   90.00
_cell.angle_beta   90.00
_cell.angle_gamma   90.00
#
_symmetry.space_group_name_H-M   'P 1'
#
loop_
_entity.id
_entity.type
_entity.pdbx_description
1 polymer ?
#
loop_
_entity_poly.entity_id
_entity_poly.type
_entity_poly.pdbx_seq_one_letter_code
_entity_poly.pdbx_strand_id
1 'polypeptide(L)'
;QAVYAIQNFVNKLEHPPKMARLLFDIFYDEECVSEDAFFEWLKHPDQSETEGHAVVEISTKDFFTWLQQAETEVEEGEEEEGS
;
A
#
# COMPACT_ATOMS: atom_id res chain seq x y z
N GLN A 1 -9.39 -6.25 3.52
CA GLN A 1 -10.10 -7.00 2.46
C GLN A 1 -9.85 -6.42 1.07
N ALA A 2 -9.98 -5.10 0.84
CA ALA A 2 -9.68 -4.50 -0.48
C ALA A 2 -8.22 -4.72 -0.95
N VAL A 3 -7.21 -4.52 -0.09
CA VAL A 3 -5.80 -4.76 -0.44
C VAL A 3 -5.55 -6.23 -0.82
N TYR A 4 -6.14 -7.17 -0.07
CA TYR A 4 -6.11 -8.60 -0.41
C TYR A 4 -6.82 -8.91 -1.74
N ALA A 5 -7.91 -8.23 -2.08
CA ALA A 5 -8.56 -8.37 -3.39
C ALA A 5 -7.63 -7.90 -4.53
N ILE A 6 -6.89 -6.81 -4.34
CA ILE A 6 -5.85 -6.36 -5.28
C ILE A 6 -4.75 -7.41 -5.42
N GLN A 7 -4.23 -7.93 -4.29
CA GLN A 7 -3.22 -9.00 -4.28
C GLN A 7 -3.69 -10.21 -5.08
N ASN A 8 -4.89 -10.72 -4.78
CA ASN A 8 -5.49 -11.87 -5.44
C ASN A 8 -5.74 -11.61 -6.94
N PHE A 9 -6.14 -10.40 -7.31
CA PHE A 9 -6.33 -10.02 -8.71
C PHE A 9 -5.01 -10.00 -9.48
N VAL A 10 -3.97 -9.37 -8.94
CA VAL A 10 -2.64 -9.32 -9.57
C VAL A 10 -2.02 -10.72 -9.66
N ASN A 11 -2.19 -11.55 -8.63
CA ASN A 11 -1.73 -12.95 -8.61
C ASN A 11 -2.39 -13.77 -9.72
N LYS A 12 -3.72 -13.64 -9.90
CA LYS A 12 -4.47 -14.31 -10.97
C LYS A 12 -4.04 -13.90 -12.38
N LEU A 13 -3.44 -12.74 -12.54
CA LEU A 13 -2.90 -12.24 -13.81
C LEU A 13 -1.39 -12.56 -13.98
N GLU A 14 -0.81 -13.37 -13.09
CA GLU A 14 0.60 -13.75 -13.10
C GLU A 14 1.56 -12.55 -13.00
N HIS A 15 1.18 -11.56 -12.19
CA HIS A 15 1.99 -10.38 -11.86
C HIS A 15 2.43 -9.54 -13.07
N PRO A 16 1.50 -8.93 -13.83
CA PRO A 16 1.86 -8.03 -14.91
C PRO A 16 2.70 -6.85 -14.37
N PRO A 17 3.75 -6.42 -15.08
CA PRO A 17 4.61 -5.33 -14.62
C PRO A 17 3.81 -4.08 -14.26
N LYS A 18 4.10 -3.50 -13.09
CA LYS A 18 3.50 -2.25 -12.58
C LYS A 18 2.01 -2.31 -12.25
N MET A 19 1.32 -3.45 -12.44
CA MET A 19 -0.12 -3.53 -12.18
C MET A 19 -0.47 -3.31 -10.70
N ALA A 20 0.25 -3.96 -9.78
CA ALA A 20 0.03 -3.78 -8.35
C ALA A 20 0.21 -2.32 -7.93
N ARG A 21 1.29 -1.69 -8.40
CA ARG A 21 1.58 -0.28 -8.16
C ARG A 21 0.46 0.64 -8.65
N LEU A 22 0.03 0.46 -9.90
CA LEU A 22 -1.06 1.24 -10.49
C LEU A 22 -2.36 1.12 -9.67
N LEU A 23 -2.69 -0.09 -9.22
CA LEU A 23 -3.89 -0.31 -8.41
C LEU A 23 -3.76 0.28 -7.01
N PHE A 24 -2.57 0.26 -6.41
CA PHE A 24 -2.34 0.92 -5.12
C PHE A 24 -2.51 2.44 -5.24
N ASP A 25 -1.92 3.06 -6.26
CA ASP A 25 -2.07 4.50 -6.52
C ASP A 25 -3.56 4.86 -6.71
N ILE A 26 -4.29 4.16 -7.60
CA ILE A 26 -5.71 4.43 -7.86
C ILE A 26 -6.56 4.29 -6.59
N PHE A 27 -6.37 3.22 -5.82
CA PHE A 27 -7.22 2.95 -4.66
C PHE A 27 -6.90 3.87 -3.48
N TYR A 28 -5.67 4.38 -3.41
CA TYR A 28 -5.29 5.42 -2.45
C TYR A 28 -5.89 6.78 -2.86
N ASP A 29 -5.64 7.23 -4.10
CA ASP A 29 -6.07 8.55 -4.60
C ASP A 29 -7.59 8.72 -4.61
N GLU A 30 -8.33 7.65 -4.91
CA GLU A 30 -9.80 7.64 -4.93
C GLU A 30 -10.42 7.35 -3.54
N GLU A 31 -9.63 7.42 -2.47
CA GLU A 31 -10.03 7.18 -1.07
C GLU A 31 -10.75 5.82 -0.86
N CYS A 32 -10.49 4.84 -1.73
CA CYS A 32 -11.12 3.52 -1.66
C CYS A 32 -10.49 2.64 -0.58
N VAL A 33 -9.23 2.90 -0.24
CA VAL A 33 -8.45 2.20 0.78
C VAL A 33 -7.68 3.23 1.58
N SER A 34 -7.83 3.21 2.90
CA SER A 34 -7.06 4.09 3.79
C SER A 34 -5.59 3.67 3.87
N GLU A 35 -4.74 4.63 4.20
CA GLU A 35 -3.32 4.41 4.48
C GLU A 35 -3.08 3.30 5.52
N ASP A 36 -3.81 3.36 6.64
CA ASP A 36 -3.78 2.34 7.69
C ASP A 36 -4.04 0.93 7.13
N ALA A 37 -4.97 0.79 6.19
CA ALA A 37 -5.29 -0.53 5.63
C ALA A 37 -4.16 -1.09 4.76
N PHE A 38 -3.39 -0.23 4.09
CA PHE A 38 -2.16 -0.64 3.39
C PHE A 38 -1.07 -1.04 4.37
N PHE A 39 -0.86 -0.28 5.45
CA PHE A 39 0.15 -0.61 6.46
C PHE A 39 -0.19 -1.85 7.27
N GLU A 40 -1.46 -2.06 7.64
CA GLU A 40 -1.91 -3.29 8.29
C GLU A 40 -1.67 -4.51 7.41
N TRP A 41 -1.99 -4.42 6.11
CA TRP A 41 -1.68 -5.49 5.15
C TRP A 41 -0.16 -5.79 5.06
N LEU A 42 0.69 -4.75 5.13
CA LEU A 42 2.14 -4.89 5.07
C LEU A 42 2.74 -5.49 6.35
N LYS A 43 2.29 -5.02 7.53
CA LYS A 43 2.89 -5.37 8.84
C LYS A 43 2.32 -6.68 9.40
N HIS A 44 1.05 -6.95 9.14
CA HIS A 44 0.29 -8.04 9.74
C HIS A 44 -0.49 -8.84 8.68
N PRO A 45 0.20 -9.49 7.72
CA PRO A 45 -0.47 -10.26 6.69
C PRO A 45 -1.24 -11.46 7.29
N ASP A 46 -2.45 -11.68 6.78
CA ASP A 46 -3.26 -12.85 7.12
C ASP A 46 -2.55 -14.11 6.60
N GLN A 47 -2.25 -15.03 7.51
CA GLN A 47 -1.57 -16.29 7.19
C GLN A 47 -2.38 -17.19 6.25
N SER A 48 -3.69 -16.99 6.17
CA SER A 48 -4.57 -17.70 5.25
C SER A 48 -4.63 -17.10 3.84
N GLU A 49 -4.14 -15.87 3.63
CA GLU A 49 -4.14 -15.14 2.36
C GLU A 49 -2.72 -14.72 1.92
N THR A 50 -1.80 -15.68 1.88
CA THR A 50 -0.36 -15.44 1.61
C THR A 50 0.03 -15.46 0.13
N GLU A 51 -0.82 -16.01 -0.74
CA GLU A 51 -0.49 -16.20 -2.15
C GLU A 51 -0.37 -14.86 -2.88
N GLY A 52 0.75 -14.62 -3.55
CA GLY A 52 1.03 -13.37 -4.25
C GLY A 52 1.44 -12.20 -3.35
N HIS A 53 1.35 -12.33 -2.02
CA HIS A 53 1.69 -11.26 -1.07
C HIS A 53 3.10 -10.72 -1.28
N ALA A 54 4.12 -11.58 -1.22
CA ALA A 54 5.52 -11.18 -1.33
C ALA A 54 5.84 -10.49 -2.67
N VAL A 55 5.21 -10.92 -3.77
CA VAL A 55 5.43 -10.31 -5.09
C VAL A 55 4.81 -8.92 -5.15
N VAL A 56 3.58 -8.79 -4.64
CA VAL A 56 2.88 -7.50 -4.56
C VAL A 56 3.67 -6.55 -3.68
N GLU A 57 4.06 -6.97 -2.47
CA GLU A 57 4.86 -6.21 -1.52
C GLU A 57 6.14 -5.64 -2.15
N ILE A 58 6.94 -6.51 -2.79
CA ILE A 58 8.18 -6.08 -3.45
C ILE A 58 7.89 -5.10 -4.58
N SER A 59 6.83 -5.33 -5.36
CA SER A 59 6.48 -4.50 -6.52
C SER A 59 5.89 -3.13 -6.16
N THR A 60 5.47 -2.94 -4.91
CA THR A 60 4.86 -1.69 -4.41
C THR A 60 5.70 -1.03 -3.31
N LYS A 61 6.97 -1.43 -3.15
CA LYS A 61 7.86 -0.87 -2.12
C LYS A 61 8.01 0.65 -2.21
N ASP A 62 8.03 1.18 -3.41
CA ASP A 62 8.13 2.62 -3.70
C ASP A 62 6.86 3.39 -3.27
N PHE A 63 5.68 2.79 -3.42
CA PHE A 63 4.43 3.33 -2.88
C PHE A 63 4.49 3.50 -1.35
N PHE A 64 4.94 2.46 -0.62
CA PHE A 64 5.07 2.55 0.84
C PHE A 64 6.17 3.53 1.30
N THR A 65 7.24 3.67 0.51
CA THR A 65 8.27 4.68 0.78
C THR A 65 7.68 6.08 0.68
N TRP A 66 6.83 6.32 -0.32
CA TRP A 66 6.14 7.58 -0.50
C TRP A 66 5.14 7.87 0.63
N LEU A 67 4.32 6.90 1.04
CA LEU A 67 3.38 7.08 2.17
C LEU A 67 4.09 7.51 3.45
N GLN A 68 5.20 6.84 3.82
CA GLN A 68 5.97 7.16 5.02
C GLN A 68 6.59 8.56 4.99
N GLN A 69 7.01 9.01 3.80
CA GLN A 69 7.55 10.37 3.62
C GLN A 69 6.46 11.42 3.82
N ALA A 70 5.27 11.19 3.29
CA ALA A 70 4.13 12.09 3.47
C ALA A 70 3.73 12.22 4.95
N GLU A 71 3.71 11.11 5.71
CA GLU A 71 3.45 11.12 7.16
C GLU A 71 4.49 11.96 7.92
N THR A 72 5.79 11.75 7.64
CA THR A 72 6.88 12.50 8.29
C THR A 72 6.84 14.00 7.97
N GLU A 73 6.56 14.37 6.71
CA GLU A 73 6.48 15.78 6.29
C GLU A 73 5.31 16.53 6.96
N VAL A 74 4.21 15.85 7.28
CA VAL A 74 3.08 16.44 8.00
C VAL A 74 3.42 16.66 9.48
N GLU A 75 4.03 15.68 10.15
CA GLU A 75 4.46 15.81 11.55
C GLU A 75 5.46 16.97 11.74
N GLU A 76 6.46 17.11 10.86
CA GLU A 76 7.44 18.20 10.94
C GLU A 76 6.80 19.59 10.71
N GLY A 77 5.82 19.70 9.81
CA GLY A 77 5.12 20.96 9.55
C GLY A 77 4.21 21.42 10.69
N GLU A 78 3.57 20.49 11.39
CA GLU A 78 2.72 20.80 12.56
C GLU A 78 3.55 21.26 13.78
N GLU A 79 4.76 20.73 13.96
CA GLU A 79 5.68 21.17 15.03
C GLU A 79 6.22 22.60 14.79
N GLU A 80 6.45 22.99 13.53
CA GLU A 80 6.92 24.32 13.17
C GLU A 80 5.82 25.41 13.27
N GLU A 81 4.56 25.10 12.95
CA GLU A 81 3.46 26.07 13.07
C GLU A 81 2.93 26.25 14.51
N GLY A 82 3.29 25.33 15.41
CA GLY A 82 2.90 25.36 16.83
C GLY A 82 3.85 26.10 17.78
N SER A 83 4.98 26.64 17.31
CA SER A 83 6.05 27.26 18.13
C SER A 83 6.12 28.79 18.07
#